data_AF-A0AAJ2TJ06-F1
#
_entry.id   AF-A0AAJ2TJ06-F1
#
_cell.length_a   1.000
_cell.length_b   1.000
_cell.length_c   1.000
_cell.angle_alpha   90.00
_cell.angle_beta   90.00
_cell.angle_gamma   90.00
#
_symmetry.space_group_name_H-M   'P 1'
#
loop_
_entity.id
_entity.type
_entity.pdbx_description
1 polymer ?
#
loop_
_entity_poly.entity_id
_entity_poly.type
_entity_poly.pdbx_seq_one_letter_code
_entity_poly.pdbx_strand_id
1 'polypeptide(L)'
;MNEYLVTSESVTEGHPDKLCDQISDGILDRYLEQDPDARVAVETMVSKNTIMIAGEISARVELDVVEIAREIVQGIGYDNEIKGLDFKTCLVLTNLNHQSSDIARGVEQFTTHEPARWVPASRGCRWVKQEVVVDGQIKGLGAGDQGIMYGYASNETANYLPLTMDLASKLARRLGEIRKTGQVVWLYPDGKTQVTMKMD
;
A
#
# COMPACT_ATOMS: atom_id res chain seq x y z
N MET A 1 -26.12 20.62 -26.15
CA MET A 1 -25.18 19.95 -25.23
C MET A 1 -23.84 20.61 -25.42
N ASN A 2 -23.19 21.03 -24.34
CA ASN A 2 -21.86 21.60 -24.42
C ASN A 2 -20.88 20.43 -24.30
N GLU A 3 -20.25 20.06 -25.40
CA GLU A 3 -19.20 19.04 -25.40
C GLU A 3 -18.02 19.53 -24.55
N TYR A 4 -17.43 18.64 -23.75
CA TYR A 4 -16.24 18.94 -22.96
C TYR A 4 -15.24 17.78 -23.01
N LEU A 5 -13.98 18.06 -22.68
CA LEU A 5 -12.90 17.07 -22.65
C LEU A 5 -12.59 16.68 -21.20
N VAL A 6 -12.50 15.38 -20.96
CA VAL A 6 -12.06 14.81 -19.69
C VAL A 6 -10.80 13.99 -19.91
N THR A 7 -9.83 14.17 -19.02
CA THR A 7 -8.56 13.45 -19.06
C THR A 7 -8.34 12.69 -17.76
N SER A 8 -7.86 11.45 -17.86
CA SER A 8 -7.37 10.66 -16.73
C SER A 8 -6.08 9.94 -17.12
N GLU A 9 -5.26 9.62 -16.13
CA GLU A 9 -3.98 8.93 -16.32
C GLU A 9 -3.84 7.75 -15.37
N SER A 10 -2.91 6.86 -15.68
CA SER A 10 -2.51 5.74 -14.84
C SER A 10 -1.06 5.37 -15.10
N VAL A 11 -0.46 4.63 -14.18
CA VAL A 11 0.93 4.19 -14.26
C VAL A 11 1.01 2.69 -14.01
N THR A 12 2.05 2.07 -14.55
CA THR A 12 2.30 0.63 -14.35
C THR A 12 2.80 0.36 -12.93
N GLU A 13 2.78 -0.92 -12.54
CA GLU A 13 3.43 -1.44 -11.32
C GLU A 13 4.94 -1.11 -11.22
N GLY A 14 5.59 -0.77 -12.33
CA GLY A 14 7.01 -0.40 -12.32
C GLY A 14 7.26 1.08 -12.01
N HIS A 15 6.23 1.94 -12.02
CA HIS A 15 6.41 3.35 -11.67
C HIS A 15 6.99 3.48 -10.25
N PRO A 16 7.97 4.35 -9.99
CA PRO A 16 8.62 4.45 -8.68
C PRO A 16 7.64 4.66 -7.53
N ASP A 17 6.63 5.52 -7.71
CA ASP A 17 5.61 5.71 -6.67
C ASP A 17 4.77 4.45 -6.43
N LYS A 18 4.42 3.70 -7.50
CA LYS A 18 3.71 2.42 -7.36
C LYS A 18 4.59 1.31 -6.83
N LEU A 19 5.90 1.38 -7.04
CA LEU A 19 6.84 0.48 -6.40
C LEU A 19 6.89 0.75 -4.89
N CYS A 20 6.89 2.01 -4.45
CA CYS A 20 6.76 2.36 -3.03
C CYS A 20 5.47 1.78 -2.43
N ASP A 21 4.32 2.03 -3.07
CA ASP A 21 3.02 1.50 -2.63
C ASP A 21 3.07 -0.03 -2.47
N GLN A 22 3.56 -0.74 -3.49
CA GLN A 22 3.63 -2.20 -3.48
C GLN A 22 4.58 -2.76 -2.41
N ILE A 23 5.70 -2.08 -2.12
CA ILE A 23 6.61 -2.49 -1.04
C ILE A 23 5.93 -2.29 0.31
N SER A 24 5.31 -1.13 0.54
CA SER A 24 4.61 -0.82 1.78
C SER A 24 3.45 -1.79 2.04
N ASP A 25 2.59 -2.03 1.04
CA ASP A 25 1.47 -2.97 1.14
C ASP A 25 1.94 -4.42 1.25
N GLY A 26 3.00 -4.81 0.54
CA GLY A 26 3.55 -6.16 0.65
C GLY A 26 4.15 -6.45 2.03
N ILE A 27 4.73 -5.44 2.70
CA ILE A 27 5.14 -5.57 4.10
C ILE A 27 3.92 -5.72 5.00
N LEU A 28 2.88 -4.89 4.81
CA LEU A 28 1.61 -4.99 5.55
C LEU A 28 1.01 -6.39 5.43
N ASP A 29 0.89 -6.93 4.21
CA ASP A 29 0.33 -8.26 3.94
C ASP A 29 1.06 -9.35 4.73
N ARG A 30 2.40 -9.36 4.69
CA ARG A 30 3.21 -10.37 5.39
C ARG A 30 3.04 -10.31 6.91
N TYR A 31 2.89 -9.12 7.47
CA TYR A 31 2.57 -8.96 8.89
C TYR A 31 1.17 -9.44 9.23
N LEU A 32 0.15 -9.08 8.42
CA LEU A 32 -1.24 -9.50 8.65
C LEU A 32 -1.44 -11.01 8.47
N GLU A 33 -0.67 -11.65 7.60
CA GLU A 33 -0.67 -13.12 7.44
C GLU A 33 -0.28 -13.85 8.73
N GLN A 34 0.63 -13.28 9.53
CA GLN A 34 1.15 -13.91 10.75
C GLN A 34 0.54 -13.36 12.04
N ASP A 35 0.12 -12.09 12.04
CA ASP A 35 -0.52 -11.39 13.15
C ASP A 35 -1.64 -10.50 12.61
N PRO A 36 -2.89 -10.99 12.55
CA PRO A 36 -4.04 -10.21 12.07
C PRO A 36 -4.31 -8.93 12.88
N ASP A 37 -3.74 -8.82 14.08
CA ASP A 37 -3.82 -7.64 14.93
C ASP A 37 -2.63 -6.67 14.74
N ALA A 38 -1.75 -6.93 13.77
CA ALA A 38 -0.58 -6.08 13.52
C ALA A 38 -1.01 -4.65 13.16
N ARG A 39 -0.34 -3.67 13.76
CA ARG A 39 -0.43 -2.26 13.39
C ARG A 39 0.78 -1.94 12.52
N VAL A 40 0.56 -1.59 11.26
CA VAL A 40 1.62 -1.35 10.29
C VAL A 40 1.35 0.00 9.62
N ALA A 41 2.29 0.93 9.78
CA ALA A 41 2.32 2.22 9.09
C ALA A 41 3.72 2.35 8.48
N VAL A 42 3.90 1.77 7.29
CA VAL A 42 5.19 1.69 6.62
C VAL A 42 5.19 2.59 5.39
N GLU A 43 6.17 3.48 5.36
CA GLU A 43 6.43 4.41 4.27
C GLU A 43 7.65 3.94 3.50
N THR A 44 7.54 3.96 2.18
CA THR A 44 8.64 3.59 1.29
C THR A 44 9.02 4.77 0.40
N MET A 45 10.31 5.06 0.32
CA MET A 45 10.88 5.97 -0.67
C MET A 45 11.86 5.20 -1.54
N VAL A 46 11.70 5.31 -2.86
CA VAL A 46 12.63 4.72 -3.83
C VAL A 46 13.35 5.81 -4.61
N SER A 47 14.65 5.60 -4.84
CA SER A 47 15.48 6.39 -5.73
C SER A 47 16.47 5.48 -6.46
N LYS A 48 17.39 6.07 -7.23
CA LYS A 48 18.37 5.32 -8.02
C LYS A 48 19.13 4.31 -7.14
N ASN A 49 18.94 3.04 -7.46
CA ASN A 49 19.51 1.89 -6.76
C ASN A 49 19.39 1.91 -5.21
N THR A 50 18.37 2.60 -4.67
CA THR A 50 18.20 2.81 -3.23
C THR A 50 16.73 2.74 -2.85
N ILE A 51 16.44 2.02 -1.76
CA ILE A 51 15.13 1.91 -1.14
C ILE A 51 15.27 2.33 0.33
N MET A 52 14.40 3.21 0.79
CA MET A 52 14.28 3.57 2.21
C MET A 52 12.91 3.12 2.70
N ILE A 53 12.89 2.32 3.75
CA ILE A 53 11.69 1.81 4.42
C ILE A 53 11.67 2.39 5.82
N ALA A 54 10.66 3.18 6.15
CA ALA A 54 10.53 3.85 7.43
C ALA A 54 9.10 3.76 7.98
N GLY A 55 8.93 4.09 9.25
CA GLY A 55 7.60 4.15 9.88
C GLY A 55 7.50 3.31 11.13
N GLU A 56 6.30 2.82 11.41
CA GLU A 56 5.94 2.22 12.70
C GLU A 56 5.30 0.85 12.51
N ILE A 57 5.82 -0.15 13.19
CA ILE A 57 5.27 -1.51 13.20
C ILE A 57 5.12 -1.98 14.64
N SER A 58 3.92 -2.47 14.97
CA SER A 58 3.63 -3.15 16.24
C SER A 58 2.95 -4.49 15.96
N ALA A 59 3.68 -5.58 16.16
CA ALA A 59 3.23 -6.95 15.86
C ALA A 59 3.80 -7.98 16.85
N ARG A 60 3.24 -9.19 16.88
CA ARG A 60 3.77 -10.34 17.67
C ARG A 60 5.06 -10.90 17.08
N VAL A 61 5.19 -10.82 15.76
CA VAL A 61 6.28 -11.40 14.97
C VAL A 61 7.23 -10.31 14.51
N GLU A 62 8.47 -10.68 14.21
CA GLU A 62 9.43 -9.83 13.51
C GLU A 62 9.70 -10.44 12.14
N LEU A 63 9.57 -9.65 11.09
CA LEU A 63 9.78 -10.08 9.71
C LEU A 63 10.96 -9.34 9.08
N ASP A 64 11.67 -10.01 8.16
CA ASP A 64 12.71 -9.40 7.37
C ASP A 64 12.10 -8.53 6.26
N VAL A 65 11.92 -7.25 6.55
CA VAL A 65 11.37 -6.27 5.59
C VAL A 65 12.29 -6.03 4.39
N VAL A 66 13.59 -6.33 4.52
CA VAL A 66 14.54 -6.17 3.41
C VAL A 66 14.33 -7.29 2.41
N GLU A 67 14.19 -8.54 2.89
CA GLU A 67 13.87 -9.68 2.05
C GLU A 67 12.53 -9.47 1.31
N ILE A 68 11.48 -9.06 2.03
CA ILE A 68 10.15 -8.78 1.45
C ILE A 68 10.25 -7.72 0.34
N ALA A 69 10.95 -6.61 0.60
CA ALA A 69 11.13 -5.56 -0.42
C ALA A 69 11.87 -6.07 -1.66
N ARG A 70 12.91 -6.90 -1.49
CA ARG A 70 13.65 -7.49 -2.62
C ARG A 70 12.79 -8.44 -3.44
N GLU A 71 11.97 -9.27 -2.81
CA GLU A 71 11.03 -10.16 -3.50
C GLU A 71 10.03 -9.37 -4.35
N ILE A 72 9.51 -8.26 -3.84
CA ILE A 72 8.56 -7.41 -4.54
C ILE A 72 9.23 -6.72 -5.75
N VAL A 73 10.41 -6.13 -5.54
CA VAL A 73 11.21 -5.51 -6.61
C VAL A 73 11.54 -6.52 -7.72
N GLN A 74 11.89 -7.75 -7.33
CA GLN A 74 12.12 -8.85 -8.26
C GLN A 74 10.84 -9.22 -9.04
N GLY A 75 9.70 -9.36 -8.36
CA GLY A 75 8.41 -9.72 -8.98
C GLY A 75 7.90 -8.67 -9.97
N ILE A 76 8.22 -7.40 -9.75
CA ILE A 76 7.96 -6.30 -10.69
C ILE A 76 8.90 -6.38 -11.90
N GLY A 77 10.13 -6.90 -11.73
CA GLY A 77 11.06 -7.17 -12.82
C GLY A 77 12.25 -6.20 -12.89
N TYR A 78 12.57 -5.55 -11.77
CA TYR A 78 13.78 -4.77 -11.56
C TYR A 78 14.93 -5.68 -11.10
N ASP A 79 15.69 -6.21 -12.06
CA ASP A 79 16.72 -7.25 -11.89
C ASP A 79 18.09 -6.85 -12.46
N ASN A 80 18.25 -5.59 -12.82
CA ASN A 80 19.45 -5.06 -13.46
C ASN A 80 19.49 -3.52 -13.33
N GLU A 81 20.64 -2.97 -12.97
CA GLU A 81 20.83 -1.52 -12.78
C GLU A 81 20.50 -0.68 -14.02
N ILE A 82 20.60 -1.25 -15.22
CA ILE A 82 20.19 -0.59 -16.48
C ILE A 82 18.69 -0.26 -16.49
N LYS A 83 17.88 -1.04 -15.77
CA LYS A 83 16.44 -0.78 -15.59
C LYS A 83 16.17 0.30 -14.54
N GLY A 84 17.20 0.85 -13.88
CA GLY A 84 17.13 1.87 -12.85
C GLY A 84 17.22 1.35 -11.41
N LEU A 85 16.93 0.07 -11.21
CA LEU A 85 16.96 -0.63 -9.92
C LEU A 85 17.27 -2.12 -10.14
N ASP A 86 18.08 -2.71 -9.26
CA ASP A 86 18.36 -4.15 -9.22
C ASP A 86 18.07 -4.70 -7.83
N PHE A 87 17.11 -5.63 -7.72
CA PHE A 87 16.74 -6.26 -6.45
C PHE A 87 17.91 -6.96 -5.74
N LYS A 88 19.03 -7.25 -6.42
CA LYS A 88 20.21 -7.89 -5.83
C LYS A 88 21.19 -6.88 -5.25
N THR A 89 21.40 -5.75 -5.93
CA THR A 89 22.47 -4.80 -5.61
C THR A 89 21.97 -3.53 -4.94
N CYS A 90 20.67 -3.24 -4.97
CA CYS A 90 20.14 -2.01 -4.41
C CYS A 90 20.42 -1.91 -2.91
N LEU A 91 20.75 -0.69 -2.46
CA LEU A 91 20.88 -0.35 -1.06
C LEU A 91 19.47 -0.29 -0.44
N VAL A 92 19.26 -0.99 0.67
CA VAL A 92 18.00 -0.93 1.43
C VAL A 92 18.30 -0.36 2.81
N LEU A 93 17.77 0.82 3.10
CA LEU A 93 17.85 1.51 4.37
C LEU A 93 16.55 1.28 5.14
N THR A 94 16.64 0.92 6.42
CA THR A 94 15.46 0.73 7.27
C THR A 94 15.52 1.66 8.49
N ASN A 95 14.38 2.27 8.81
CA ASN A 95 14.18 3.07 10.02
C ASN A 95 12.77 2.82 10.58
N LEU A 96 12.59 1.63 11.16
CA LEU A 96 11.31 1.15 11.68
C LEU A 96 11.28 1.21 13.21
N ASN A 97 10.26 1.88 13.74
CA ASN A 97 10.00 2.08 15.16
C ASN A 97 8.71 1.39 15.60
N HIS A 98 8.34 1.54 16.87
CA HIS A 98 7.06 1.06 17.41
C HIS A 98 6.01 2.16 17.30
N GLN A 99 4.74 1.77 17.30
CA GLN A 99 3.66 2.75 17.31
C GLN A 99 3.71 3.61 18.59
N SER A 100 3.47 4.91 18.44
CA SER A 100 3.35 5.79 19.60
C SER A 100 2.27 5.31 20.58
N SER A 101 2.61 5.23 21.87
CA SER A 101 1.67 4.82 22.92
C SER A 101 0.48 5.76 23.06
N ASP A 102 0.62 7.04 22.71
CA ASP A 102 -0.46 8.02 22.78
C ASP A 102 -1.46 7.85 21.65
N ILE A 103 -0.99 7.53 20.44
CA ILE A 103 -1.84 7.19 19.29
C ILE A 103 -2.61 5.90 19.59
N ALA A 104 -1.90 4.86 20.04
CA ALA A 104 -2.54 3.58 20.32
C ALA A 104 -3.66 3.70 21.37
N ARG A 105 -3.43 4.48 22.43
CA ARG A 105 -4.47 4.82 23.41
C ARG A 105 -5.67 5.53 22.77
N GLY A 106 -5.45 6.51 21.89
CA GLY A 106 -6.53 7.23 21.22
C GLY A 106 -7.43 6.33 20.37
N VAL A 107 -6.84 5.35 19.70
CA VAL A 107 -7.56 4.38 18.86
C VAL A 107 -8.39 3.39 19.70
N GLU A 108 -7.94 3.09 20.92
CA GLU A 108 -8.46 1.98 21.71
C GLU A 108 -9.38 2.41 22.85
N GLN A 109 -9.37 3.68 23.24
CA GLN A 109 -10.06 4.18 24.43
C GLN A 109 -11.57 4.41 24.28
N PHE A 110 -12.18 4.11 23.13
CA PHE A 110 -13.52 4.66 22.89
C PHE A 110 -14.67 3.94 23.64
N THR A 111 -14.46 2.76 24.23
CA THR A 111 -15.66 1.95 24.58
C THR A 111 -15.72 1.22 25.90
N THR A 112 -14.63 1.14 26.70
CA THR A 112 -14.72 0.60 28.05
C THR A 112 -13.90 1.37 29.06
N HIS A 113 -14.34 1.33 30.32
CA HIS A 113 -13.54 1.79 31.46
C HIS A 113 -12.35 0.86 31.73
N GLU A 114 -12.20 -0.23 30.96
CA GLU A 114 -11.05 -1.11 31.01
C GLU A 114 -10.04 -0.69 29.91
N PRO A 115 -8.82 -0.31 30.28
CA PRO A 115 -7.80 0.03 29.28
C PRO A 115 -7.45 -1.22 28.47
N ALA A 116 -7.15 -1.04 27.18
CA ALA A 116 -6.52 -2.08 26.39
C ALA A 116 -5.31 -2.69 27.14
N ARG A 117 -4.96 -3.94 26.88
CA ARG A 117 -3.84 -4.57 27.59
C ARG A 117 -2.53 -4.29 26.87
N TRP A 118 -1.60 -3.62 27.53
CA TRP A 118 -0.21 -3.48 27.08
C TRP A 118 0.48 -4.84 27.19
N VAL A 119 0.89 -5.42 26.06
CA VAL A 119 1.61 -6.70 25.99
C VAL A 119 2.93 -6.52 25.25
N PRO A 120 3.95 -7.33 25.56
CA PRO A 120 5.18 -7.37 24.77
C PRO A 120 4.89 -7.64 23.28
N ALA A 121 5.59 -6.92 22.42
CA ALA A 121 5.62 -7.11 20.97
C ALA A 121 7.05 -7.51 20.56
N SER A 122 7.22 -8.01 19.33
CA SER A 122 8.56 -8.31 18.78
C SER A 122 9.50 -7.09 18.86
N ARG A 123 8.86 -5.93 18.72
CA ARG A 123 9.42 -4.63 18.68
C ARG A 123 8.61 -3.80 19.68
N GLY A 124 9.09 -3.74 20.92
CA GLY A 124 8.50 -2.94 22.00
C GLY A 124 7.28 -3.58 22.63
N CYS A 125 6.17 -2.86 22.65
CA CYS A 125 4.91 -3.33 23.23
C CYS A 125 3.74 -2.87 22.38
N ARG A 126 2.69 -3.67 22.37
CA ARG A 126 1.45 -3.42 21.63
C ARG A 126 0.27 -3.52 22.57
N TRP A 127 -0.81 -2.91 22.18
CA TRP A 127 -2.07 -3.06 22.87
C TRP A 127 -2.92 -4.13 22.19
N VAL A 128 -3.59 -4.96 22.98
CA VAL A 128 -4.46 -6.03 22.45
C VAL A 128 -5.91 -5.69 22.74
N LYS A 129 -6.74 -5.87 21.71
CA LYS A 129 -8.20 -5.73 21.77
C LYS A 129 -8.76 -6.52 22.96
N GLN A 130 -9.50 -5.85 23.85
CA GLN A 130 -10.52 -6.51 24.66
C GLN A 130 -11.83 -6.36 23.92
N GLU A 131 -12.38 -7.47 23.44
CA GLU A 131 -13.75 -7.47 22.94
C GLU A 131 -14.69 -7.25 24.10
N VAL A 132 -15.32 -6.10 24.15
CA VAL A 132 -16.36 -5.83 25.14
C VAL A 132 -17.67 -5.63 24.42
N VAL A 133 -18.54 -6.64 24.59
CA VAL A 133 -19.93 -6.59 24.18
C VAL A 133 -20.69 -5.88 25.30
N VAL A 134 -21.15 -4.67 25.03
CA VAL A 134 -22.07 -3.94 25.93
C VAL A 134 -23.42 -3.88 25.19
N ASP A 135 -24.49 -4.37 25.83
CA ASP A 135 -25.85 -4.35 25.29
C ASP A 135 -26.01 -4.98 23.89
N GLY A 136 -25.25 -6.05 23.61
CA GLY A 136 -25.31 -6.76 22.32
C GLY A 136 -24.67 -6.02 21.14
N GLN A 137 -24.03 -4.86 21.39
CA GLN A 137 -23.27 -4.12 20.39
C GLN A 137 -21.77 -4.34 20.61
N ILE A 138 -21.07 -4.77 19.55
CA ILE A 138 -19.60 -4.69 19.52
C ILE A 138 -19.28 -3.21 19.42
N LYS A 139 -18.83 -2.65 20.54
CA LYS A 139 -18.49 -1.25 20.65
C LYS A 139 -17.09 -1.05 20.04
N GLY A 140 -17.05 -0.46 18.84
CA GLY A 140 -15.91 -0.45 17.91
C GLY A 140 -14.72 0.48 18.26
N LEU A 141 -13.65 0.33 17.47
CA LEU A 141 -12.40 1.09 17.55
C LEU A 141 -12.59 2.56 17.14
N GLY A 142 -11.80 3.46 17.72
CA GLY A 142 -11.67 4.83 17.25
C GLY A 142 -10.92 4.91 15.92
N ALA A 143 -11.10 6.01 15.18
CA ALA A 143 -10.31 6.27 13.99
C ALA A 143 -8.82 6.42 14.34
N GLY A 144 -7.94 5.95 13.45
CA GLY A 144 -6.47 6.07 13.59
C GLY A 144 -5.99 7.51 13.56
N ASP A 145 -6.69 8.36 12.82
CA ASP A 145 -6.42 9.78 12.65
C ASP A 145 -7.72 10.50 12.23
N GLN A 146 -7.70 11.83 12.25
CA GLN A 146 -8.73 12.65 11.60
C GLN A 146 -8.68 12.45 10.07
N GLY A 147 -9.82 12.60 9.40
CA GLY A 147 -9.85 12.48 7.94
C GLY A 147 -11.19 12.80 7.29
N ILE A 148 -11.15 12.94 5.98
CA ILE A 148 -12.32 13.09 5.10
C ILE A 148 -12.20 12.06 3.97
N MET A 149 -13.29 11.38 3.64
CA MET A 149 -13.33 10.33 2.65
C MET A 149 -14.43 10.63 1.62
N TYR A 150 -14.14 10.40 0.34
CA TYR A 150 -15.09 10.51 -0.75
C TYR A 150 -15.25 9.16 -1.44
N GLY A 151 -16.49 8.74 -1.66
CA GLY A 151 -16.83 7.61 -2.52
C GLY A 151 -17.46 8.12 -3.82
N TYR A 152 -17.09 7.52 -4.95
CA TYR A 152 -17.66 7.85 -6.25
C TYR A 152 -17.94 6.58 -7.05
N ALA A 153 -19.05 6.58 -7.78
CA ALA A 153 -19.43 5.51 -8.70
C ALA A 153 -20.16 6.12 -9.90
N SER A 154 -19.95 5.54 -11.08
CA SER A 154 -20.58 5.97 -12.33
C SER A 154 -21.02 4.75 -13.14
N ASN A 155 -22.15 4.82 -13.87
CA ASN A 155 -22.59 3.73 -14.74
C ASN A 155 -21.98 3.78 -16.15
N GLU A 156 -21.00 4.65 -16.39
CA GLU A 156 -20.25 4.73 -17.65
C GLU A 156 -19.54 3.40 -18.01
N THR A 157 -19.21 2.59 -17.00
CA THR A 157 -18.52 1.30 -17.16
C THR A 157 -19.17 0.21 -16.30
N ALA A 158 -18.92 -1.06 -16.65
CA ALA A 158 -19.48 -2.21 -15.92
C ALA A 158 -18.88 -2.43 -14.52
N ASN A 159 -17.70 -1.86 -14.23
CA ASN A 159 -17.07 -1.88 -12.91
C ASN A 159 -17.34 -0.61 -12.09
N TYR A 160 -18.28 0.21 -12.54
CA TYR A 160 -18.74 1.43 -11.90
C TYR A 160 -17.69 2.55 -11.73
N LEU A 161 -16.61 2.52 -12.52
CA LEU A 161 -15.59 3.56 -12.55
C LEU A 161 -15.85 4.57 -13.69
N PRO A 162 -15.35 5.82 -13.58
CA PRO A 162 -15.32 6.75 -14.70
C PRO A 162 -14.60 6.14 -15.91
N LEU A 163 -15.14 6.34 -17.12
CA LEU A 163 -14.65 5.65 -18.33
C LEU A 163 -13.17 5.94 -18.63
N THR A 164 -12.76 7.20 -18.52
CA THR A 164 -11.38 7.63 -18.80
C THR A 164 -10.38 6.99 -17.83
N MET A 165 -10.74 6.87 -16.55
CA MET A 165 -9.90 6.26 -15.52
C MET A 165 -9.78 4.75 -15.68
N ASP A 166 -10.91 4.07 -15.96
CA ASP A 166 -10.94 2.63 -16.20
C ASP A 166 -10.09 2.26 -17.42
N LEU A 167 -10.19 3.02 -18.52
CA LEU A 167 -9.40 2.78 -19.72
C LEU A 167 -7.90 3.03 -19.50
N ALA A 168 -7.51 4.14 -18.87
CA ALA A 168 -6.11 4.42 -18.55
C ALA A 168 -5.50 3.27 -17.70
N SER A 169 -6.23 2.84 -16.67
CA SER A 169 -5.80 1.73 -15.80
C SER A 169 -5.67 0.40 -16.54
N LYS A 170 -6.61 0.08 -17.45
CA LYS A 170 -6.53 -1.11 -18.30
C LYS A 170 -5.34 -1.07 -19.26
N LEU A 171 -5.02 0.10 -19.81
CA LEU A 171 -3.83 0.27 -20.66
C LEU A 171 -2.54 0.04 -19.87
N ALA A 172 -2.42 0.61 -18.66
CA ALA A 172 -1.25 0.39 -17.80
C ALA A 172 -1.11 -1.09 -17.41
N ARG A 173 -2.22 -1.75 -17.03
CA ARG A 173 -2.22 -3.19 -16.74
C ARG A 173 -1.77 -4.00 -17.96
N ARG A 174 -2.34 -3.72 -19.13
CA ARG A 174 -1.98 -4.42 -20.37
C ARG A 174 -0.51 -4.23 -20.73
N LEU A 175 0.04 -3.03 -20.52
CA LEU A 175 1.45 -2.74 -20.73
C LEU A 175 2.35 -3.60 -19.82
N GLY A 176 1.98 -3.74 -18.54
CA GLY A 176 2.66 -4.64 -17.60
C GLY A 176 2.57 -6.12 -18.02
N GLU A 177 1.39 -6.57 -18.46
CA GLU A 177 1.16 -7.95 -18.91
C GLU A 177 2.00 -8.33 -20.14
N ILE A 178 2.00 -7.49 -21.19
CA ILE A 178 2.75 -7.80 -22.44
C ILE A 178 4.26 -7.82 -22.20
N ARG A 179 4.74 -7.02 -21.25
CA ARG A 179 6.13 -7.05 -20.78
C ARG A 179 6.41 -8.35 -20.04
N LYS A 180 5.64 -8.69 -19.01
CA LYS A 180 5.83 -9.89 -18.18
C LYS A 180 5.72 -11.19 -18.97
N THR A 181 4.85 -11.23 -19.98
CA THR A 181 4.69 -12.40 -20.86
C THR A 181 5.74 -12.49 -21.96
N GLY A 182 6.62 -11.50 -22.12
CA GLY A 182 7.64 -11.48 -23.16
C GLY A 182 7.11 -11.26 -24.58
N GLN A 183 5.84 -10.87 -24.74
CA GLN A 183 5.29 -10.48 -26.05
C GLN A 183 6.05 -9.28 -26.64
N VAL A 184 6.51 -8.37 -25.77
CA VAL A 184 7.36 -7.23 -26.14
C VAL A 184 8.60 -7.21 -25.25
N VAL A 185 9.67 -7.84 -25.73
CA VAL A 185 10.89 -8.14 -24.95
C VAL A 185 11.75 -6.95 -24.57
N TRP A 186 11.57 -5.81 -25.23
CA TRP A 186 12.37 -4.59 -24.99
C TRP A 186 11.75 -3.66 -23.95
N LEU A 187 10.55 -3.96 -23.43
CA LEU A 187 9.91 -3.14 -22.40
C LEU A 187 10.57 -3.33 -21.04
N TYR A 188 10.81 -2.22 -20.36
CA TYR A 188 11.19 -2.18 -18.94
C TYR A 188 9.95 -1.94 -18.05
N PRO A 189 10.07 -2.08 -16.72
CA PRO A 189 8.91 -2.06 -15.83
C PRO A 189 8.14 -0.74 -15.80
N ASP A 190 8.80 0.42 -15.82
CA ASP A 190 8.13 1.73 -15.74
C ASP A 190 7.37 2.08 -17.04
N GLY A 191 6.20 2.68 -16.87
CA GLY A 191 5.28 3.03 -17.95
C GLY A 191 4.11 3.86 -17.43
N LYS A 192 3.63 4.77 -18.28
CA LYS A 192 2.51 5.69 -18.00
C LYS A 192 1.52 5.65 -19.14
N THR A 193 0.27 5.96 -18.83
CA THR A 193 -0.85 5.99 -19.79
C THR A 193 -1.73 7.18 -19.50
N GLN A 194 -2.27 7.81 -20.54
CA GLN A 194 -3.18 8.94 -20.43
C GLN A 194 -4.27 8.82 -21.48
N VAL A 195 -5.50 9.09 -21.09
CA VAL A 195 -6.69 9.02 -21.95
C VAL A 195 -7.43 10.34 -21.85
N THR A 196 -7.66 10.98 -22.98
CA THR A 196 -8.54 12.15 -23.10
C THR A 196 -9.74 11.77 -23.96
N MET A 197 -10.95 11.95 -23.44
CA MET A 197 -12.20 11.65 -24.15
C MET A 197 -13.10 12.88 -24.21
N LYS A 198 -13.86 12.95 -25.31
CA LYS A 198 -14.95 13.91 -25.47
C LYS A 198 -16.20 13.34 -24.80
N MET A 199 -16.81 14.15 -23.94
CA MET A 199 -18.07 13.86 -23.26
C MET A 199 -19.18 14.74 -23.83
N ASP A 200 -20.40 14.19 -23.89
CA ASP A 200 -21.60 14.85 -24.41
C ASP A 200 -22.43 15.54 -23.31
#